data_AF-A0A5B9MCH8-F1
#
_entry.id   AF-A0A5B9MCH8-F1
#
_cell.length_a   1.000
_cell.length_b   1.000
_cell.length_c   1.000
_cell.angle_alpha   90.00
_cell.angle_beta   90.00
_cell.angle_gamma   90.00
#
_symmetry.space_group_name_H-M   'P 1'
#
loop_
_entity.id
_entity.type
_entity.pdbx_description
1 polymer ?
#
loop_
_entity_poly.entity_id
_entity_poly.type
_entity_poly.pdbx_seq_one_letter_code
_entity_poly.pdbx_strand_id
1 'polypeptide(L)'
;MNDARKQQIVPGLSVSASGQATVDPSLAEVLFDLAIRLEESTDLPVDVEHVLAAIVLAARAGELTPETPLSPDDPALVDSLAVHAKTIFMDYGGEVGRDD
;
A
#
# COMPACT_ATOMS: atom_id res chain seq x y z
N MET A 1 -3.00 -28.79 3.91
CA MET A 1 -1.59 -28.40 3.72
C MET A 1 -1.59 -26.87 3.66
N ASN A 2 -1.08 -26.23 4.70
CA ASN A 2 -0.84 -24.78 4.88
C ASN A 2 -1.90 -23.82 4.32
N ASP A 3 -2.87 -23.44 5.16
CA ASP A 3 -3.44 -22.09 5.09
C ASP A 3 -2.25 -21.12 5.13
N ALA A 4 -1.92 -20.52 3.98
CA ALA A 4 -0.89 -19.50 3.91
C ALA A 4 -1.30 -18.42 4.91
N ARG A 5 -0.61 -18.35 6.07
CA ARG A 5 -0.99 -17.44 7.15
C ARG A 5 -0.98 -16.02 6.58
N LYS A 6 -2.17 -15.49 6.33
CA LYS A 6 -2.34 -14.10 5.91
C LYS A 6 -2.08 -13.25 7.14
N GLN A 7 -1.07 -12.40 7.04
CA GLN A 7 -0.78 -11.41 8.06
C GLN A 7 -1.56 -10.15 7.71
N GLN A 8 -2.50 -9.78 8.59
CA GLN A 8 -3.15 -8.48 8.49
C GLN A 8 -2.10 -7.39 8.74
N ILE A 9 -2.02 -6.42 7.83
CA ILE A 9 -1.09 -5.30 7.94
C ILE A 9 -1.80 -4.01 8.36
N VAL A 10 -3.05 -3.84 7.93
CA VAL A 10 -4.00 -2.81 8.39
C VAL A 10 -5.42 -3.39 8.31
N PRO A 11 -6.45 -2.81 8.95
CA PRO A 11 -7.82 -3.28 8.84
C PRO A 11 -8.26 -3.38 7.38
N GLY A 12 -8.78 -4.56 6.98
CA GLY A 12 -9.22 -4.82 5.60
C GLY A 12 -8.10 -5.15 4.60
N LEU A 13 -6.83 -5.17 5.00
CA LEU A 13 -5.71 -5.53 4.12
C LEU A 13 -4.81 -6.58 4.77
N SER A 14 -4.60 -7.68 4.06
CA SER A 14 -3.72 -8.76 4.52
C SER A 14 -2.77 -9.22 3.44
N VAL A 15 -1.57 -9.66 3.82
CA VAL A 15 -0.56 -10.18 2.90
C VAL A 15 -0.23 -11.62 3.26
N SER A 16 -0.15 -12.49 2.25
CA SER A 16 0.31 -13.86 2.43
C SER A 16 1.84 -13.92 2.60
N ALA A 17 2.36 -15.05 3.08
CA ALA A 17 3.80 -15.29 3.11
C ALA A 17 4.48 -15.23 1.72
N SER A 18 3.72 -15.43 0.64
CA SER A 18 4.21 -15.30 -0.75
C SER A 18 4.16 -13.85 -1.28
N GLY A 19 3.71 -12.89 -0.48
CA GLY A 19 3.63 -11.48 -0.89
C GLY A 19 2.32 -11.10 -1.59
N GLN A 20 1.35 -12.01 -1.67
CA GLN A 20 0.04 -11.70 -2.27
C GLN A 20 -0.80 -10.86 -1.31
N ALA A 21 -1.15 -9.64 -1.72
CA ALA A 21 -2.08 -8.78 -1.00
C ALA A 21 -3.54 -9.21 -1.26
N THR A 22 -4.33 -9.30 -0.19
CA THR A 22 -5.79 -9.46 -0.23
C THR A 22 -6.41 -8.20 0.35
N VAL A 23 -7.22 -7.51 -0.46
CA VAL A 23 -7.88 -6.25 -0.13
C VAL A 23 -9.37 -6.53 0.11
N ASP A 24 -9.91 -6.04 1.22
CA ASP A 24 -11.35 -6.02 1.45
C ASP A 24 -12.01 -4.98 0.53
N PRO A 25 -13.14 -5.31 -0.13
CA PRO A 25 -13.79 -4.39 -1.05
C PRO A 25 -14.20 -3.05 -0.43
N SER A 26 -14.39 -2.98 0.89
CA SER A 26 -14.67 -1.71 1.58
C SER A 26 -13.52 -0.69 1.50
N LEU A 27 -12.29 -1.13 1.20
CA LEU A 27 -11.13 -0.24 1.03
C LEU A 27 -11.00 0.33 -0.38
N ALA A 28 -11.83 -0.08 -1.35
CA ALA A 28 -11.66 0.33 -2.74
C ALA A 28 -11.66 1.86 -2.92
N GLU A 29 -12.62 2.56 -2.32
CA GLU A 29 -12.70 4.03 -2.36
C GLU A 29 -11.51 4.67 -1.62
N VAL A 30 -11.19 4.17 -0.42
CA VAL A 30 -10.06 4.66 0.39
C VAL A 30 -8.73 4.57 -0.37
N LEU A 31 -8.48 3.45 -1.06
CA LEU A 31 -7.25 3.25 -1.84
C LEU A 31 -7.21 4.16 -3.07
N PHE A 32 -8.36 4.41 -3.70
CA PHE A 32 -8.45 5.33 -4.83
C PHE A 32 -8.19 6.78 -4.40
N ASP A 33 -8.78 7.22 -3.28
CA ASP A 33 -8.54 8.54 -2.72
C ASP A 33 -7.09 8.72 -2.28
N LEU A 34 -6.48 7.68 -1.69
CA LEU A 34 -5.06 7.67 -1.37
C LEU A 34 -4.19 7.79 -2.63
N ALA A 35 -4.54 7.12 -3.73
CA ALA A 35 -3.81 7.22 -4.99
C ALA A 35 -3.82 8.67 -5.51
N ILE A 36 -4.97 9.33 -5.51
CA ILE A 36 -5.10 10.74 -5.91
C ILE A 36 -4.23 11.65 -5.02
N ARG A 37 -4.34 11.51 -3.69
CA ARG A 37 -3.56 12.35 -2.76
C ARG A 37 -2.05 12.13 -2.90
N LEU A 38 -1.64 10.90 -3.19
CA LEU A 38 -0.24 10.56 -3.41
C LEU A 38 0.26 11.07 -4.75
N GLU A 39 -0.54 10.99 -5.82
CA GLU A 39 -0.22 11.62 -7.10
C GLU A 39 0.01 13.13 -6.93
N GLU A 40 -0.90 13.84 -6.24
CA GLU A 40 -0.75 15.27 -5.96
C GLU A 40 0.50 15.61 -5.13
N SER A 41 0.85 14.76 -4.15
CA SER A 41 2.00 14.98 -3.26
C SER A 41 3.35 14.61 -3.89
N THR A 42 3.35 13.65 -4.81
CA THR A 42 4.57 13.09 -5.40
C THR A 42 4.88 13.62 -6.80
N ASP A 43 3.88 14.16 -7.52
CA ASP A 43 3.95 14.49 -8.95
C ASP A 43 4.32 13.25 -9.81
N LEU A 44 3.86 12.07 -9.38
CA LEU A 44 4.06 10.77 -10.05
C LEU A 44 2.70 10.14 -10.37
N PRO A 45 2.60 9.30 -11.42
CA PRO A 45 1.35 8.64 -11.81
C PRO A 45 1.00 7.48 -10.86
N VAL A 46 0.60 7.82 -9.63
CA VAL A 46 0.31 6.85 -8.57
C VAL A 46 -1.06 6.21 -8.80
N ASP A 47 -1.07 4.93 -9.13
CA ASP A 47 -2.28 4.09 -9.16
C ASP A 47 -2.46 3.24 -7.88
N VAL A 48 -3.63 2.60 -7.74
CA VAL A 48 -3.96 1.73 -6.59
C VAL A 48 -2.90 0.65 -6.31
N GLU A 49 -2.28 0.09 -7.35
CA GLU A 49 -1.21 -0.91 -7.16
C GLU A 49 0.03 -0.32 -6.49
N HIS A 50 0.39 0.93 -6.81
CA HIS A 50 1.46 1.66 -6.15
C HIS A 50 1.12 1.96 -4.70
N VAL A 51 -0.14 2.31 -4.42
CA VAL A 51 -0.62 2.52 -3.04
C VAL A 51 -0.51 1.23 -2.23
N LEU A 52 -0.96 0.10 -2.79
CA LEU A 52 -0.86 -1.21 -2.12
C LEU A 52 0.60 -1.58 -1.87
N ALA A 53 1.48 -1.41 -2.85
CA ALA A 53 2.91 -1.65 -2.67
C ALA A 53 3.50 -0.75 -1.58
N ALA A 54 3.15 0.53 -1.56
CA ALA A 54 3.61 1.48 -0.54
C ALA A 54 3.12 1.10 0.87
N ILE A 55 1.86 0.68 1.02
CA ILE A 55 1.30 0.20 2.29
C ILE A 55 2.04 -1.06 2.76
N VAL A 56 2.34 -1.99 1.86
CA VAL A 56 3.10 -3.20 2.20
C VAL A 56 4.52 -2.86 2.65
N LEU A 57 5.19 -1.90 1.99
CA LEU A 57 6.52 -1.43 2.38
C LEU A 57 6.50 -0.73 3.74
N ALA A 58 5.54 0.18 3.96
CA ALA A 58 5.36 0.88 5.24
C ALA A 58 5.07 -0.11 6.38
N ALA A 59 4.22 -1.11 6.16
CA ALA A 59 3.97 -2.17 7.13
C ALA A 59 5.22 -3.00 7.44
N ARG A 60 6.05 -3.32 6.44
CA ARG A 60 7.32 -4.02 6.63
C ARG A 60 8.36 -3.18 7.38
N ALA A 61 8.33 -1.86 7.19
CA ALA A 61 9.14 -0.91 7.95
C ALA A 61 8.65 -0.71 9.39
N GLY A 62 7.47 -1.27 9.75
CA GLY A 62 6.86 -1.11 11.07
C GLY A 62 6.14 0.23 11.27
N GLU A 63 5.89 0.97 10.18
CA GLU A 63 5.20 2.27 10.19
C GLU A 63 3.68 2.11 10.28
N LEU A 64 3.16 0.97 9.82
CA LEU A 64 1.76 0.61 9.91
C LEU A 64 1.56 -0.58 10.84
N THR A 65 0.48 -0.52 11.62
CA THR A 65 0.08 -1.61 12.51
C THR A 65 -1.28 -2.17 12.06
N PRO A 66 -1.61 -3.42 12.43
CA PRO A 66 -2.90 -4.03 12.10
C PRO A 66 -4.12 -3.26 12.64
N GLU A 67 -3.91 -2.34 13.58
CA GLU A 67 -4.92 -1.49 14.20
C GLU A 67 -4.98 -0.09 13.57
N THR A 68 -4.01 0.28 12.72
CA THR A 68 -3.94 1.59 12.06
C THR A 68 -4.97 1.65 10.93
N PRO A 69 -6.06 2.44 11.04
CA PRO A 69 -6.98 2.61 9.94
C PRO A 69 -6.34 3.42 8.81
N LEU A 70 -6.60 3.02 7.56
CA LEU A 70 -6.21 3.84 6.41
C LEU A 70 -7.19 4.99 6.25
N SER A 71 -6.66 6.21 6.12
CA SER A 71 -7.45 7.42 5.90
C SER A 71 -6.73 8.36 4.93
N PRO A 72 -7.33 8.75 3.80
CA PRO A 72 -6.73 9.70 2.86
C PRO A 72 -6.62 11.12 3.44
N ASP A 73 -7.34 11.40 4.53
CA ASP A 73 -7.32 12.68 5.22
C ASP A 73 -6.28 12.73 6.36
N ASP A 74 -5.54 11.64 6.61
CA ASP A 74 -4.41 11.66 7.53
C ASP A 74 -3.13 12.09 6.79
N PRO A 75 -2.65 13.33 6.99
CA PRO A 75 -1.48 13.82 6.27
C PRO A 75 -0.20 13.04 6.66
N ALA A 76 -0.11 12.52 7.89
CA ALA A 76 1.06 11.75 8.30
C ALA A 76 1.13 10.41 7.56
N LEU A 77 -0.02 9.77 7.34
CA LEU A 77 -0.12 8.56 6.53
C LEU A 77 0.27 8.86 5.07
N VAL A 78 -0.29 9.91 4.48
CA VAL A 78 0.02 10.29 3.08
C VAL A 78 1.50 10.60 2.90
N ASP A 79 2.12 11.33 3.82
CA ASP A 79 3.55 11.65 3.76
C ASP A 79 4.43 10.38 3.89
N SER A 80 4.08 9.46 4.79
CA SER A 80 4.79 8.19 4.93
C SER A 80 4.69 7.36 3.64
N LEU A 81 3.47 7.22 3.11
CA LEU A 81 3.23 6.47 1.88
C LEU A 81 3.88 7.13 0.66
N ALA A 82 3.98 8.46 0.62
CA ALA A 82 4.64 9.19 -0.46
C ALA A 82 6.14 8.87 -0.56
N VAL A 83 6.83 8.67 0.58
CA VAL A 83 8.23 8.24 0.60
C VAL A 83 8.39 6.86 -0.03
N HIS A 84 7.52 5.92 0.32
CA HIS A 84 7.53 4.56 -0.25
C HIS A 84 7.13 4.56 -1.72
N ALA A 85 6.12 5.33 -2.11
CA ALA A 85 5.70 5.48 -3.50
C ALA A 85 6.86 5.98 -4.38
N LYS A 86 7.55 7.06 -3.97
CA LYS A 86 8.74 7.56 -4.68
C LYS A 86 9.83 6.50 -4.82
N THR A 87 10.04 5.71 -3.77
CA THR A 87 11.01 4.59 -3.79
C THR A 87 10.61 3.52 -4.80
N ILE A 88 9.32 3.15 -4.86
CA ILE A 88 8.80 2.19 -5.84
C ILE A 88 9.05 2.68 -7.27
N PHE A 89 8.75 3.95 -7.57
CA PHE A 89 9.00 4.51 -8.89
C PHE A 89 10.49 4.60 -9.22
N MET A 90 11.34 4.91 -8.25
CA MET A 90 12.79 5.00 -8.45
C MET A 90 13.45 3.63 -8.67
N ASP A 91 13.08 2.63 -7.88
CA ASP A 91 13.74 1.33 -7.86
C ASP A 91 13.16 0.35 -8.89
N TYR A 92 11.87 0.51 -9.24
CA TYR A 92 11.15 -0.40 -10.14
C TYR A 92 10.58 0.30 -11.38
N GLY A 93 10.89 1.59 -11.59
CA GLY A 93 10.44 2.34 -12.76
C GLY A 93 8.93 2.58 -12.85
N GLY A 94 8.19 2.34 -11.76
CA GLY A 94 6.72 2.36 -11.73
C GLY A 94 6.06 1.07 -12.24
N GLU A 95 6.82 0.00 -12.48
CA GLU A 95 6.25 -1.32 -12.79
C GLU A 95 6.13 -2.16 -11.51
N VAL A 96 4.92 -2.23 -10.93
CA VAL A 96 4.60 -3.18 -9.86
C VAL A 96 3.83 -4.37 -10.45
N GLY A 97 4.49 -5.53 -10.57
CA GLY A 97 3.88 -6.78 -11.06
C GLY A 97 4.64 -7.40 -12.22
N ARG A 98 5.73 -8.12 -11.92
CA ARG A 98 6.23 -9.18 -12.80
C ARG A 98 6.23 -10.49 -12.02
N ASP A 99 5.13 -11.22 -12.16
CA ASP A 99 5.11 -12.67 -11.98
C ASP A 99 5.86 -13.23 -13.20
N ASP A 100 6.95 -13.98 -12.97
CA ASP A 100 7.63 -14.79 -14.00
C ASP A 100 7.06 -16.21 -13.99
#